data_AF-A0A949A436-F1
#
_entry.id   AF-A0A949A436-F1
#
_cell.length_a   1.000
_cell.length_b   1.000
_cell.length_c   1.000
_cell.angle_alpha   90.00
_cell.angle_beta   90.00
_cell.angle_gamma   90.00
#
_symmetry.space_group_name_H-M   'P 1'
#
loop_
_entity.id
_entity.type
_entity.pdbx_description
1 polymer ?
#
loop_
_entity_poly.entity_id
_entity_poly.type
_entity_poly.pdbx_seq_one_letter_code
_entity_poly.pdbx_strand_id
1 'polypeptide(L)'
;MPQLQLPIFPEGTTLINPNIGFVKKDNSITYIYGNMKVFTHDIYDMQAFRMITSQLYVNGSASQAELCRTFGVSKISLKRRVRT
;
A
#
# COMPACT_ATOMS: atom_id res chain seq x y z
N MET A 1 -8.37 17.82 23.16
CA MET A 1 -8.59 17.46 21.75
C MET A 1 -7.31 16.81 21.25
N PRO A 2 -7.33 15.58 20.68
CA PRO A 2 -6.12 14.99 20.12
C PRO A 2 -5.71 15.78 18.87
N GLN A 3 -4.47 16.27 18.85
CA GLN A 3 -3.88 16.96 17.70
C GLN A 3 -3.83 15.99 16.51
N LEU A 4 -4.33 16.40 15.35
CA LEU A 4 -4.17 15.64 14.10
C LEU A 4 -2.68 15.66 13.72
N GLN A 5 -1.94 14.60 14.03
CA GLN A 5 -0.56 14.46 13.56
C GLN A 5 -0.60 14.09 12.07
N LEU A 6 -0.10 15.00 11.23
CA LEU A 6 0.13 14.70 9.82
C LEU A 6 1.31 13.71 9.75
N PRO A 7 1.13 12.50 9.17
CA PRO A 7 2.22 11.56 9.02
C PRO A 7 3.33 12.15 8.14
N ILE A 8 4.56 12.14 8.67
CA ILE A 8 5.74 12.61 7.96
C ILE A 8 6.28 11.41 7.18
N PHE A 9 6.01 11.38 5.89
CA PHE A 9 6.52 10.33 5.02
C PHE A 9 7.96 10.62 4.56
N PRO A 10 8.80 9.59 4.40
CA PRO A 10 10.13 9.76 3.80
C PRO A 10 10.06 10.40 2.41
N GLU A 11 11.09 11.14 2.04
CA GLU A 11 11.23 11.71 0.69
C GLU A 11 11.13 10.60 -0.39
N GLY A 12 10.41 10.89 -1.47
CA GLY A 12 10.14 9.91 -2.54
C GLY A 12 9.01 8.92 -2.25
N THR A 13 8.27 9.07 -1.15
CA THR A 13 7.07 8.26 -0.89
C THR A 13 5.95 8.61 -1.85
N THR A 14 5.44 7.62 -2.57
CA THR A 14 4.18 7.72 -3.30
C THR A 14 3.03 7.36 -2.38
N LEU A 15 2.14 8.31 -2.12
CA LEU A 15 0.99 8.12 -1.24
C LEU A 15 -0.12 7.34 -1.96
N ILE A 16 -0.63 6.30 -1.30
CA ILE A 16 -1.88 5.65 -1.66
C ILE A 16 -3.05 6.46 -1.09
N ASN A 17 -2.91 6.88 0.17
CA ASN A 17 -3.83 7.79 0.89
C ASN A 17 -3.06 8.55 1.99
N PRO A 18 -3.72 9.40 2.81
CA PRO A 18 -3.03 10.16 3.86
C PRO A 18 -2.32 9.33 4.93
N ASN A 19 -2.66 8.04 5.09
CA ASN A 19 -2.12 7.18 6.15
C ASN A 19 -1.10 6.16 5.63
N ILE A 20 -1.15 5.80 4.34
CA ILE A 20 -0.27 4.79 3.75
C ILE A 20 0.31 5.22 2.42
N GLY A 21 1.59 4.93 2.25
CA GLY A 21 2.31 5.11 0.99
C GLY A 21 3.35 4.01 0.78
N PHE A 22 4.09 4.10 -0.31
CA PHE A 22 5.22 3.22 -0.57
C PHE A 22 6.40 4.00 -1.15
N VAL A 23 7.60 3.49 -0.90
CA VAL A 23 8.86 4.00 -1.46
C VAL A 23 9.46 2.92 -2.33
N LYS A 24 9.90 3.29 -3.53
CA LYS A 24 10.76 2.45 -4.36
C LYS A 24 12.22 2.85 -4.12
N LYS A 25 13.03 1.90 -3.69
CA LYS A 25 14.48 2.06 -3.60
C LYS A 25 15.14 0.86 -4.28
N ASP A 26 15.91 1.13 -5.32
CA ASP A 26 16.52 0.09 -6.17
C ASP A 26 15.45 -0.89 -6.70
N ASN A 27 15.61 -2.18 -6.38
CA ASN A 27 14.69 -3.26 -6.71
C ASN A 27 13.70 -3.58 -5.58
N SER A 28 13.59 -2.73 -4.56
CA SER A 28 12.72 -2.96 -3.41
C SER A 28 11.59 -1.94 -3.32
N ILE A 29 10.39 -2.43 -3.06
CA ILE A 29 9.21 -1.61 -2.72
C ILE A 29 8.92 -1.80 -1.24
N THR A 30 8.94 -0.71 -0.46
CA THR A 30 8.59 -0.70 0.97
C THR A 30 7.31 0.09 1.20
N TYR A 31 6.33 -0.52 1.86
CA TYR A 31 5.06 0.11 2.24
C TYR A 31 5.18 0.67 3.65
N ILE A 32 4.71 1.91 3.82
CA ILE A 32 4.85 2.68 5.05
C ILE A 32 3.46 3.14 5.49
N TYR A 33 3.07 2.77 6.70
CA TYR A 33 1.85 3.27 7.36
C TYR A 33 2.25 4.29 8.43
N GLY A 34 1.94 5.56 8.21
CA GLY A 34 2.50 6.68 8.96
C GLY A 34 4.02 6.69 8.87
N ASN A 35 4.70 6.32 9.97
CA ASN A 35 6.16 6.25 10.04
C ASN A 35 6.69 4.79 10.13
N MET A 36 5.81 3.79 10.08
CA MET A 36 6.17 2.37 10.24
C MET A 36 6.27 1.66 8.90
N LYS A 37 7.37 0.94 8.68
CA LYS A 37 7.52 0.02 7.54
C LYS A 37 6.72 -1.24 7.83
N VAL A 38 5.68 -1.51 7.06
CA VAL A 38 4.74 -2.63 7.30
C VAL A 38 4.98 -3.82 6.37
N PHE A 39 5.39 -3.57 5.13
CA PHE A 39 5.67 -4.61 4.15
C PHE A 39 6.85 -4.21 3.26
N THR A 40 7.54 -5.20 2.69
CA THR A 40 8.54 -4.99 1.64
C THR A 40 8.54 -6.18 0.69
N HIS A 41 8.74 -5.92 -0.59
CA HIS A 41 8.95 -6.96 -1.61
C HIS A 41 9.88 -6.47 -2.72
N ASP A 42 10.38 -7.42 -3.52
CA ASP A 42 11.11 -7.12 -4.75
C ASP A 42 10.15 -6.60 -5.85
N ILE A 43 10.60 -5.66 -6.67
CA ILE A 43 9.80 -5.04 -7.74
C ILE A 43 9.21 -6.05 -8.74
N TYR A 44 9.83 -7.22 -8.90
CA TYR A 44 9.38 -8.29 -9.80
C TYR A 44 8.57 -9.38 -9.08
N ASP A 45 8.50 -9.35 -7.75
CA ASP A 45 7.70 -10.30 -6.98
C ASP A 45 6.21 -9.92 -6.99
N MET A 46 5.56 -10.29 -8.09
CA MET A 46 4.13 -10.06 -8.29
C MET A 46 3.27 -10.90 -7.35
N GLN A 47 3.78 -11.97 -6.73
CA GLN A 47 3.03 -12.73 -5.73
C GLN A 47 2.97 -11.97 -4.41
N ALA A 48 4.11 -11.47 -3.93
CA ALA A 48 4.17 -10.63 -2.74
C ALA A 48 3.38 -9.34 -2.94
N PHE A 49 3.50 -8.66 -4.09
CA PHE A 49 2.69 -7.49 -4.41
C PHE A 49 1.18 -7.76 -4.25
N ARG A 50 0.70 -8.89 -4.79
CA ARG A 50 -0.72 -9.29 -4.70
C ARG A 50 -1.13 -9.61 -3.26
N MET A 51 -0.30 -10.31 -2.50
CA MET A 51 -0.56 -10.61 -1.11
C MET A 51 -0.66 -9.32 -0.29
N ILE A 52 0.33 -8.43 -0.42
CA ILE A 52 0.41 -7.17 0.33
C ILE A 52 -0.80 -6.29 0.02
N THR A 53 -1.10 -6.04 -1.25
CA THR A 53 -2.27 -5.22 -1.64
C THR A 53 -3.59 -5.82 -1.15
N SER A 54 -3.72 -7.14 -1.09
CA SER A 54 -4.88 -7.81 -0.50
C SER A 54 -4.95 -7.58 1.02
N GLN A 55 -3.81 -7.68 1.72
CA GLN A 55 -3.74 -7.42 3.16
C GLN A 55 -4.06 -5.95 3.49
N LEU A 56 -3.59 -5.00 2.69
CA LEU A 56 -3.94 -3.58 2.87
C LEU A 56 -5.45 -3.33 2.76
N TYR A 57 -6.12 -4.06 1.86
CA TYR A 57 -7.57 -4.01 1.72
C TYR A 57 -8.30 -4.69 2.89
N VAL A 58 -7.94 -5.93 3.22
CA VAL A 58 -8.58 -6.71 4.29
C VAL A 58 -8.42 -6.04 5.65
N ASN A 59 -7.27 -5.44 5.93
CA ASN A 59 -7.00 -4.74 7.19
C ASN A 59 -7.56 -3.30 7.23
N GLY A 60 -8.20 -2.84 6.15
CA GLY A 60 -8.76 -1.49 6.07
C GLY A 60 -7.73 -0.37 5.97
N SER A 61 -6.45 -0.67 5.73
CA SER A 61 -5.39 0.34 5.54
C SER A 61 -5.55 1.13 4.24
N ALA A 62 -6.12 0.51 3.20
CA ALA A 62 -6.45 1.16 1.94
C ALA A 62 -7.73 0.55 1.33
N SER A 63 -8.58 1.40 0.78
CA SER A 63 -9.75 0.98 0.02
C SER A 63 -9.36 0.41 -1.34
N GLN A 64 -10.25 -0.40 -1.92
CA GLN A 64 -10.07 -0.91 -3.27
C GLN A 64 -9.91 0.20 -4.31
N ALA A 65 -10.64 1.32 -4.16
CA ALA A 65 -10.57 2.44 -5.08
C ALA A 65 -9.19 3.12 -5.05
N GLU A 66 -8.62 3.31 -3.86
CA GLU A 66 -7.28 3.88 -3.69
C GLU A 66 -6.21 2.98 -4.30
N LEU A 67 -6.27 1.67 -4.06
CA LEU A 67 -5.33 0.70 -4.65
C LEU A 67 -5.42 0.66 -6.19
N CYS A 68 -6.64 0.62 -6.74
CA CYS A 68 -6.86 0.67 -8.19
C CYS A 68 -6.32 1.95 -8.81
N ARG A 69 -6.58 3.11 -8.19
CA ARG A 69 -6.11 4.42 -8.67
C ARG A 69 -4.59 4.52 -8.63
N THR A 70 -3.96 4.00 -7.57
CA THR A 70 -2.52 4.13 -7.37
C THR A 70 -1.72 3.20 -8.27
N PHE A 71 -2.15 1.94 -8.39
CA PHE A 71 -1.38 0.92 -9.12
C PHE A 71 -1.89 0.64 -10.54
N GLY A 72 -2.96 1.30 -10.98
CA GLY A 72 -3.57 1.06 -12.29
C GLY A 72 -4.15 -0.35 -12.46
N VAL A 73 -4.39 -1.07 -11.36
CA VAL A 73 -4.92 -2.44 -11.38
C VAL A 73 -6.45 -2.44 -11.43
N SER A 74 -7.05 -3.38 -12.16
CA SER A 74 -8.51 -3.49 -12.24
C SER A 74 -9.11 -4.00 -10.92
N LYS A 75 -10.33 -3.54 -10.58
CA LYS A 75 -11.08 -4.01 -9.39
C LYS A 75 -11.25 -5.54 -9.36
N ILE A 76 -11.37 -6.15 -10.53
CA ILE A 76 -11.52 -7.60 -10.70
C ILE A 76 -10.27 -8.34 -10.22
N SER A 77 -9.08 -7.80 -10.48
CA SER A 77 -7.81 -8.40 -10.05
C SER A 77 -7.64 -8.44 -8.52
N LEU A 78 -8.24 -7.48 -7.80
CA LEU A 78 -8.26 -7.43 -6.33
C LEU A 78 -9.31 -8.37 -5.72
N LYS A 79 -10.54 -8.40 -6.27
CA LYS A 79 -11.64 -9.23 -5.74
C LYS A 79 -11.43 -10.74 -5.91
N ARG A 80 -10.78 -11.18 -7.00
CA ARG A 80 -10.68 -12.62 -7.33
C ARG A 80 -9.81 -13.43 -6.35
N ARG A 81 -9.19 -12.79 -5.36
CA ARG A 81 -8.15 -13.39 -4.50
C ARG A 81 -8.34 -13.16 -3.01
N VAL A 82 -9.36 -12.40 -2.60
CA VAL A 82 -9.84 -12.38 -1.22
C VAL A 82 -10.95 -13.42 -1.15
N ARG A 83 -10.66 -14.62 -0.63
CA ARG A 83 -11.72 -15.50 -0.15
C ARG A 83 -12.27 -14.85 1.12
N THR A 84 -13.44 -14.24 1.02
CA THR A 84 -14.28 -13.91 2.18
C THR A 84 -15.11 -15.15 2.51
#